data_AF-A0A2M8Q6Q5-F1
#
_entry.id   AF-A0A2M8Q6Q5-F1
#
_cell.length_a   1.000
_cell.length_b   1.000
_cell.length_c   1.000
_cell.angle_alpha   90.00
_cell.angle_beta   90.00
_cell.angle_gamma   90.00
#
_symmetry.space_group_name_H-M   'P 1'
#
loop_
_entity.id
_entity.type
_entity.pdbx_description
1 polymer ?
#
loop_
_entity_poly.entity_id
_entity_poly.type
_entity_poly.pdbx_seq_one_letter_code
_entity_poly.pdbx_strand_id
1 'polypeptide(L)'
;GAFASLPESERRRITYAVGERYDRLRDWLYDYRSETEPTPLDQFFARLFGEVLSQPGFGFHEDRDAARVASQLVESARKFRWTFESGRAEAPDLARLGRDYVQLAERGALGALYLPGWRTPE
;
A
#
# COMPACT_ATOMS: atom_id res chain seq x y z
N GLY A 1 -1.74 9.28 -18.12
CA GLY A 1 -1.82 8.45 -19.34
C GLY A 1 -1.08 7.14 -19.13
N ALA A 2 -1.16 6.21 -20.08
CA ALA A 2 -0.31 5.01 -20.10
C ALA A 2 1.08 5.39 -20.62
N PHE A 3 2.14 4.67 -20.26
CA PHE A 3 3.47 4.88 -20.83
C PHE A 3 3.43 4.77 -22.35
N ALA A 4 2.69 3.79 -22.89
CA ALA A 4 2.49 3.62 -24.32
C ALA A 4 1.90 4.85 -25.03
N SER A 5 1.21 5.76 -24.30
CA SER A 5 0.64 6.98 -24.88
C SER A 5 1.65 8.13 -25.04
N LEU A 6 2.88 7.99 -24.52
CA LEU A 6 3.91 9.02 -24.62
C LEU A 6 4.61 9.05 -25.99
N PRO A 7 5.10 10.22 -26.44
CA PRO A 7 5.94 10.32 -27.63
C PRO A 7 7.16 9.41 -27.56
N GLU A 8 7.61 8.87 -28.70
CA GLU A 8 8.76 7.96 -28.80
C GLU A 8 10.07 8.56 -28.25
N SER A 9 10.25 9.87 -28.37
CA SER A 9 11.41 10.58 -27.80
C SER A 9 11.44 10.54 -26.27
N GLU A 10 10.27 10.60 -25.62
CA GLU A 10 10.14 10.54 -24.17
C GLU A 10 10.24 9.10 -23.66
N ARG A 11 9.60 8.14 -24.35
CA ARG A 11 9.69 6.71 -24.01
C ARG A 11 11.13 6.20 -24.02
N ARG A 12 11.95 6.63 -24.99
CA ARG A 12 13.38 6.27 -25.04
C ARG A 12 14.20 6.83 -23.88
N ARG A 13 13.83 8.00 -23.33
CA ARG A 13 14.53 8.60 -22.17
C ARG A 13 14.18 7.92 -20.85
N ILE A 14 12.93 7.50 -20.69
CA ILE A 14 12.44 6.80 -19.49
C ILE A 14 12.85 5.32 -19.50
N THR A 15 13.12 4.76 -20.68
CA THR A 15 13.35 3.33 -20.98
C THR A 15 12.09 2.48 -20.86
N TYR A 16 11.96 1.51 -21.78
CA TYR A 16 10.79 0.64 -21.88
C TYR A 16 10.55 -0.17 -20.59
N ALA A 17 11.61 -0.67 -19.96
CA ALA A 17 11.50 -1.46 -18.73
C ALA A 17 10.88 -0.66 -17.56
N VAL A 18 11.21 0.62 -17.43
CA VAL A 18 10.59 1.49 -16.40
C VAL A 18 9.13 1.79 -16.76
N GLY A 19 8.88 2.05 -18.04
CA GLY A 19 7.54 2.31 -18.57
C GLY A 19 6.56 1.16 -18.33
N GLU A 20 6.96 -0.08 -18.63
CA GLU A 20 6.15 -1.27 -18.40
C GLU A 20 5.83 -1.50 -16.91
N ARG A 21 6.79 -1.24 -16.02
CA ARG A 21 6.55 -1.33 -14.57
C ARG A 21 5.56 -0.28 -14.09
N TYR A 22 5.66 0.94 -14.61
CA TYR A 22 4.69 1.99 -14.34
C TYR A 22 3.30 1.59 -14.82
N ASP A 23 3.17 1.11 -16.07
CA ASP A 23 1.88 0.70 -16.62
C ASP A 23 1.27 -0.46 -15.84
N ARG A 24 2.06 -1.45 -15.42
CA ARG A 24 1.58 -2.54 -14.56
C ARG A 24 1.00 -2.03 -13.24
N LEU A 25 1.71 -1.15 -12.52
CA LEU A 25 1.20 -0.57 -11.26
C LEU A 25 -0.04 0.28 -11.51
N ARG A 26 -0.03 1.08 -12.58
CA ARG A 26 -1.13 1.94 -12.97
C ARG A 26 -2.38 1.13 -13.28
N ASP A 27 -2.27 0.11 -14.10
CA ASP A 27 -3.39 -0.73 -14.53
C ASP A 27 -3.95 -1.48 -13.32
N TRP A 28 -3.10 -2.02 -12.43
CA TRP A 28 -3.55 -2.61 -11.16
C TRP A 28 -4.38 -1.62 -10.30
N LEU A 29 -3.98 -0.35 -10.23
CA LEU A 29 -4.74 0.69 -9.51
C LEU A 29 -6.07 1.02 -10.19
N TYR A 30 -6.14 1.00 -11.53
CA TYR A 30 -7.40 1.20 -12.25
C TYR A 30 -8.34 0.02 -12.08
N ASP A 31 -7.82 -1.20 -12.14
CA ASP A 31 -8.58 -2.43 -11.91
C ASP A 31 -9.17 -2.41 -10.50
N TYR A 32 -8.35 -2.14 -9.48
CA TYR A 32 -8.82 -1.95 -8.10
C TYR A 32 -9.93 -0.90 -7.99
N ARG A 33 -9.79 0.25 -8.66
CA ARG A 33 -10.81 1.32 -8.64
C ARG A 33 -12.11 0.96 -9.37
N SER A 34 -12.06 -0.04 -10.25
CA SER A 34 -13.24 -0.53 -10.97
C SER A 34 -14.05 -1.55 -10.16
N GLU A 35 -13.50 -2.05 -9.05
CA GLU A 35 -14.18 -2.98 -8.16
C GLU A 35 -15.37 -2.30 -7.46
N THR A 36 -16.50 -3.02 -7.38
CA THR A 36 -17.74 -2.52 -6.78
C THR A 36 -17.72 -2.58 -5.25
N GLU A 37 -16.93 -3.50 -4.68
CA GLU A 37 -16.90 -3.73 -3.24
C GLU A 37 -15.80 -2.90 -2.56
N PRO A 38 -16.14 -2.18 -1.47
CA PRO A 38 -15.15 -1.42 -0.73
C PRO A 38 -14.16 -2.36 -0.04
N THR A 39 -12.92 -2.35 -0.51
CA THR A 39 -11.82 -3.10 0.12
C THR A 39 -11.29 -2.32 1.34
N PRO A 40 -11.21 -2.95 2.53
CA PRO A 40 -10.54 -2.37 3.69
C PRO A 40 -9.07 -2.00 3.41
N LEU A 41 -8.57 -0.93 4.04
CA LEU A 41 -7.23 -0.42 3.77
C LEU A 41 -6.11 -1.45 4.03
N ASP A 42 -6.25 -2.30 5.05
CA ASP A 42 -5.31 -3.39 5.34
C ASP A 42 -5.24 -4.41 4.19
N GLN A 43 -6.40 -4.75 3.61
CA GLN A 43 -6.48 -5.67 2.48
C GLN A 43 -5.95 -5.03 1.20
N PHE A 44 -6.22 -3.74 0.98
CA PHE A 44 -5.64 -2.98 -0.11
C PHE A 44 -4.10 -3.03 -0.07
N PHE A 45 -3.50 -2.74 1.08
CA PHE A 45 -2.05 -2.84 1.24
C PHE A 45 -1.56 -4.27 0.98
N ALA A 46 -2.20 -5.29 1.59
CA ALA A 46 -1.80 -6.67 1.41
C ALA A 46 -1.78 -7.10 -0.07
N ARG A 47 -2.82 -6.73 -0.83
CA ARG A 47 -2.91 -7.02 -2.27
C ARG A 47 -1.86 -6.26 -3.08
N LEU A 48 -1.70 -4.95 -2.86
CA LEU A 48 -0.70 -4.14 -3.56
C LEU A 48 0.72 -4.70 -3.35
N PHE A 49 1.07 -5.03 -2.10
CA PHE A 49 2.37 -5.60 -1.79
C PHE A 49 2.55 -7.00 -2.39
N GLY A 50 1.54 -7.87 -2.25
CA GLY A 50 1.60 -9.25 -2.72
C GLY A 50 1.62 -9.38 -4.24
N GLU A 51 0.79 -8.62 -4.94
CA GLU A 51 0.55 -8.79 -6.38
C GLU A 51 1.47 -7.95 -7.27
N VAL A 52 1.93 -6.79 -6.77
CA VAL A 52 2.74 -5.83 -7.55
C VAL A 52 4.11 -5.62 -6.94
N LEU A 53 4.19 -5.15 -5.69
CA LEU A 53 5.48 -4.66 -5.18
C LEU A 53 6.49 -5.77 -4.87
N SER A 54 6.02 -6.97 -4.51
CA SER A 54 6.84 -8.17 -4.29
C SER A 54 7.45 -8.75 -5.58
N GLN A 55 7.06 -8.24 -6.74
CA GLN A 55 7.45 -8.78 -8.03
C GLN A 55 8.82 -8.22 -8.45
N PRO A 56 9.61 -8.97 -9.24
CA PRO A 56 10.89 -8.50 -9.73
C PRO A 56 10.80 -7.12 -10.39
N GLY A 57 11.71 -6.21 -10.02
CA GLY A 57 11.76 -4.84 -10.55
C GLY A 57 10.96 -3.79 -9.78
N PHE A 58 10.21 -4.16 -8.73
CA PHE A 58 9.46 -3.22 -7.87
C PHE A 58 10.09 -2.97 -6.49
N GLY A 59 11.26 -3.55 -6.23
CA GLY A 59 12.08 -3.23 -5.06
C GLY A 59 11.81 -4.06 -3.80
N PHE A 60 10.64 -4.69 -3.63
CA PHE A 60 10.35 -5.53 -2.45
C PHE A 60 10.66 -7.01 -2.65
N HIS A 61 10.96 -7.44 -3.89
CA HIS A 61 11.25 -8.84 -4.20
C HIS A 61 12.50 -9.36 -3.48
N GLU A 62 13.56 -8.54 -3.45
CA GLU A 62 14.86 -8.91 -2.89
C GLU A 62 15.11 -8.28 -1.51
N ASP A 63 14.27 -7.30 -1.12
CA ASP A 63 14.42 -6.56 0.13
C ASP A 63 13.51 -7.14 1.22
N ARG A 64 14.10 -8.00 2.07
CA ARG A 64 13.41 -8.61 3.21
C ARG A 64 12.97 -7.58 4.26
N ASP A 65 13.72 -6.48 4.41
CA ASP A 65 13.34 -5.43 5.34
C ASP A 65 12.13 -4.65 4.83
N ALA A 66 12.09 -4.33 3.54
CA ALA A 66 10.92 -3.72 2.92
C ALA A 66 9.69 -4.63 3.02
N ALA A 67 9.83 -5.93 2.80
CA ALA A 67 8.75 -6.91 2.98
C ALA A 67 8.26 -6.96 4.45
N ARG A 68 9.19 -6.92 5.40
CA ARG A 68 8.89 -6.87 6.84
C ARG A 68 8.12 -5.60 7.22
N VAL A 69 8.54 -4.43 6.71
CA VAL A 69 7.87 -3.15 6.94
C VAL A 69 6.47 -3.14 6.31
N ALA A 70 6.31 -3.67 5.10
CA ALA A 70 5.01 -3.82 4.44
C ALA A 70 4.05 -4.68 5.27
N SER A 71 4.51 -5.82 5.78
CA SER A 71 3.72 -6.69 6.65
C SER A 71 3.27 -5.97 7.93
N GLN A 72 4.15 -5.18 8.56
CA GLN A 72 3.80 -4.40 9.74
C GLN A 72 2.76 -3.34 9.46
N LEU A 73 2.83 -2.67 8.31
CA LEU A 73 1.84 -1.69 7.89
C LEU A 73 0.46 -2.35 7.73
N VAL A 74 0.40 -3.51 7.07
CA VAL A 74 -0.84 -4.29 6.91
C VAL A 74 -1.44 -4.66 8.28
N GLU A 75 -0.62 -5.18 9.19
CA GLU A 75 -1.09 -5.57 10.54
C GLU A 75 -1.53 -4.36 11.37
N SER A 76 -0.83 -3.23 11.26
CA SER A 76 -1.20 -1.97 11.93
C SER A 76 -2.56 -1.47 11.44
N ALA A 77 -2.78 -1.43 10.13
CA ALA A 77 -4.06 -1.03 9.53
C ALA A 77 -5.20 -1.98 9.94
N ARG A 78 -4.94 -3.29 10.00
CA ARG A 78 -5.94 -4.28 10.43
C ARG A 78 -6.34 -4.08 11.89
N LYS A 79 -5.36 -3.92 12.79
CA LYS A 79 -5.62 -3.67 14.22
C LYS A 79 -6.39 -2.37 14.44
N PHE A 80 -6.07 -1.33 13.67
CA PHE A 80 -6.83 -0.08 13.69
C PHE A 80 -8.28 -0.34 13.31
N ARG A 81 -8.54 -0.99 12.17
CA ARG A 81 -9.89 -1.34 11.73
C ARG A 81 -10.67 -2.13 12.78
N TRP A 82 -10.09 -3.21 13.31
CA TRP A 82 -10.75 -4.05 14.33
C TRP A 82 -11.12 -3.27 15.59
N THR A 83 -10.26 -2.36 16.06
CA THR A 83 -10.54 -1.51 17.22
C THR A 83 -11.83 -0.70 17.05
N PHE A 84 -12.15 -0.29 15.83
CA PHE A 84 -13.35 0.49 15.51
C PHE A 84 -14.56 -0.35 15.08
N GLU A 85 -14.36 -1.61 14.68
CA GLU A 85 -15.42 -2.58 14.38
C GLU A 85 -16.00 -3.19 15.67
N SER A 86 -15.16 -3.50 16.66
CA SER A 86 -15.58 -4.21 17.88
C SER A 86 -16.49 -3.41 18.84
N GLY A 87 -16.63 -2.10 18.63
CA GLY A 87 -17.35 -1.19 19.53
C GLY A 87 -18.64 -0.58 18.97
N ARG A 88 -19.11 -1.01 17.80
CA ARG A 88 -20.22 -0.36 17.08
C ARG A 88 -21.35 -1.33 16.73
N ALA A 89 -22.59 -0.85 16.84
CA ALA A 89 -23.79 -1.59 16.45
C ALA A 89 -23.99 -1.61 14.92
N GLU A 90 -23.38 -0.67 14.20
CA GLU A 90 -23.44 -0.56 12.74
C GLU A 90 -22.07 -0.81 12.11
N ALA A 91 -22.09 -1.40 10.91
CA ALA A 91 -20.87 -1.62 10.13
C ALA A 91 -20.20 -0.26 9.81
N PRO A 92 -18.91 -0.09 10.11
CA PRO A 92 -18.25 1.19 9.90
C PRO A 92 -18.00 1.47 8.42
N ASP A 93 -18.08 2.75 8.04
CA ASP A 93 -17.64 3.24 6.73
C ASP A 93 -16.13 2.97 6.55
N LEU A 94 -15.82 1.94 5.75
CA LEU A 94 -14.44 1.50 5.47
C LEU A 94 -13.59 2.59 4.82
N ALA A 95 -14.18 3.43 3.96
CA ALA A 95 -13.45 4.50 3.30
C ALA A 95 -13.08 5.60 4.29
N ARG A 96 -13.98 5.93 5.23
CA ARG A 96 -13.67 6.85 6.33
C ARG A 96 -12.58 6.31 7.25
N LEU A 97 -12.69 5.05 7.67
CA LEU A 97 -11.66 4.42 8.52
C LEU A 97 -10.28 4.42 7.85
N GLY A 98 -10.21 4.14 6.54
CA GLY A 98 -8.96 4.21 5.79
C GLY A 98 -8.35 5.62 5.79
N ARG A 99 -9.16 6.66 5.56
CA ARG A 99 -8.69 8.06 5.63
C ARG A 99 -8.19 8.43 7.02
N ASP A 100 -8.90 8.03 8.07
CA ASP A 100 -8.53 8.31 9.46
C ASP A 100 -7.18 7.64 9.80
N TYR A 101 -6.96 6.40 9.35
CA TYR A 101 -5.68 5.70 9.52
C TYR A 101 -4.52 6.44 8.82
N VAL A 102 -4.71 6.84 7.55
CA VAL A 102 -3.67 7.55 6.79
C VAL A 102 -3.34 8.91 7.44
N GLN A 103 -4.33 9.67 7.89
CA GLN A 103 -4.09 10.93 8.61
C GLN A 103 -3.32 10.71 9.91
N LEU A 104 -3.60 9.63 10.62
CA LEU A 104 -2.84 9.27 11.83
C LEU A 104 -1.39 8.90 11.49
N ALA A 105 -1.17 8.20 10.37
CA ALA A 105 0.15 7.87 9.84
C ALA A 105 0.97 9.13 9.54
N GLU A 106 0.39 10.05 8.76
CA GLU A 106 1.04 11.29 8.33
C GLU A 106 1.40 12.21 9.49
N ARG A 107 0.64 12.15 10.59
CA ARG A 107 0.92 12.91 11.83
C ARG A 107 2.01 12.27 12.71
N GLY A 108 2.63 11.17 12.26
CA GLY A 108 3.67 10.45 13.00
C GLY A 108 3.15 9.64 14.19
N ALA A 109 1.83 9.62 14.42
CA ALA A 109 1.22 8.92 15.54
C ALA A 109 1.20 7.39 15.38
N LEU A 110 1.45 6.88 14.17
CA LEU A 110 1.70 5.45 13.95
C LEU A 110 3.12 5.01 14.34
N GLY A 111 4.04 5.96 14.59
CA GLY A 111 5.38 5.65 15.12
C GLY A 111 5.37 4.99 16.50
N ALA A 112 4.23 5.04 17.20
CA ALA A 112 4.03 4.39 18.51
C ALA A 112 3.45 2.96 18.42
N LEU A 113 2.98 2.51 17.25
CA LEU A 113 2.38 1.17 17.09
C LEU A 113 3.37 0.11 16.58
N TYR A 114 4.62 0.50 16.34
CA TYR A 114 5.72 -0.44 16.08
C TYR A 114 7.03 0.08 16.70
N LEU A 115 7.40 -0.49 17.85
CA LEU A 115 8.78 -0.47 18.34
C LEU A 115 9.54 -1.57 17.58
N PRO A 116 10.56 -1.23 16.77
CA PRO A 116 11.46 -2.23 16.23
C PRO A 116 12.19 -2.91 17.40
N GLY A 117 12.12 -4.24 17.49
CA GLY A 117 12.74 -5.04 18.56
C GLY A 117 14.27 -5.02 18.61
N TRP A 118 14.94 -4.05 17.98
CA TRP A 118 16.40 -3.89 17.99
C TRP A 118 16.89 -2.56 18.60
N ARG A 119 16.01 -1.74 19.18
CA ARG A 119 16.45 -0.65 20.06
C ARG A 119 16.48 -1.12 21.51
N THR A 120 17.65 -1.54 21.96
CA THR A 120 17.97 -1.51 23.39
C THR A 120 18.07 -0.03 23.80
N PRO A 121 17.31 0.46 24.79
CA PRO A 121 17.53 1.79 25.33
C PRO A 121 18.90 1.83 26.00
N GLU A 122 19.68 2.88 25.72
CA GLU A 122 20.78 3.30 26.60
C GLU A 122 20.23 3.89 27.90
#